data_AF-A0A448MJD5-F1
#
_entry.id   AF-A0A448MJD5-F1
#
_cell.length_a   1.000
_cell.length_b   1.000
_cell.length_c   1.000
_cell.angle_alpha   90.00
_cell.angle_beta   90.00
_cell.angle_gamma   90.00
#
_symmetry.space_group_name_H-M   'P 1'
#
loop_
_entity.id
_entity.type
_entity.pdbx_description
1 polymer ?
#
loop_
_entity_poly.entity_id
_entity_poly.type
_entity_poly.pdbx_seq_one_letter_code
_entity_poly.pdbx_strand_id
1 'polypeptide(L)'
;MLLALLVVLGLMIPEIKLDNLMAMPIDNALLISASPVFFTAFGFHGSIPCLNKYLEGDIKALRISIIFGSAITLISYILWQCSTHGVLSQTKFLEILHQDPTLNGLIEAVRIITRSSIIAGIVKIFSALALITSFLGVALGLLECIEDLLKRACNISANRLCLGF
;
A
#
# COMPACT_ATOMS: atom_id res chain seq x y z
N MET A 1 -0.16 11.92 -3.82
CA MET A 1 -0.13 10.81 -2.86
C MET A 1 0.80 11.09 -1.68
N LEU A 2 2.11 11.30 -1.90
CA LEU A 2 3.09 11.52 -0.82
C LEU A 2 2.74 12.70 0.11
N LEU A 3 2.36 13.85 -0.45
CA LEU A 3 1.89 14.99 0.34
C LEU A 3 0.69 14.63 1.22
N ALA A 4 -0.28 13.90 0.66
CA ALA A 4 -1.47 13.48 1.39
C ALA A 4 -1.13 12.46 2.50
N LEU A 5 -0.16 11.57 2.26
CA LEU A 5 0.37 10.68 3.30
C LEU A 5 1.00 11.50 4.44
N LEU A 6 1.84 12.49 4.13
CA LEU A 6 2.46 13.35 5.15
C LEU A 6 1.42 14.12 5.97
N VAL A 7 0.37 14.64 5.33
CA VAL A 7 -0.73 15.32 6.02
C VAL A 7 -1.48 14.36 6.94
N VAL A 8 -1.85 13.17 6.45
CA VAL A 8 -2.55 12.17 7.27
C VAL A 8 -1.70 11.72 8.46
N LEU A 9 -0.42 11.42 8.24
CA LEU A 9 0.51 11.04 9.31
C LEU A 9 0.67 12.19 10.32
N GLY A 10 0.81 13.43 9.87
CA GLY A 10 0.90 14.60 10.75
C GLY A 10 -0.35 14.82 11.62
N LEU A 11 -1.52 14.38 11.15
CA LEU A 11 -2.77 14.44 11.90
C LEU A 11 -2.96 13.26 12.85
N MET A 12 -2.49 12.07 12.49
CA MET A 12 -2.66 10.85 13.30
C MET A 12 -1.58 10.66 14.36
N ILE A 13 -0.33 11.07 14.09
CA ILE A 13 0.80 10.93 15.03
C ILE A 13 0.51 11.58 16.41
N PRO A 14 -0.08 12.79 16.50
CA PRO A 14 -0.42 13.40 17.79
C PRO A 14 -1.43 12.59 18.62
N GLU A 15 -2.27 11.78 17.97
CA GLU A 15 -3.31 10.97 18.60
C GLU A 15 -2.81 9.58 19.03
N ILE A 16 -1.53 9.25 18.80
CA ILE A 16 -0.94 7.96 19.14
C ILE A 16 -0.85 7.81 20.66
N LYS A 17 -1.40 6.69 21.17
CA LYS A 17 -1.22 6.27 22.57
C LYS A 17 -0.24 5.10 22.62
N LEU A 18 0.83 5.27 23.41
CA LEU A 18 1.88 4.26 23.55
C LEU A 18 1.33 2.93 24.12
N ASP A 19 0.29 3.01 24.96
CA ASP A 19 -0.39 1.85 25.53
C ASP A 19 -1.00 0.92 24.45
N ASN A 20 -1.48 1.49 23.35
CA ASN A 20 -2.01 0.69 22.24
C ASN A 20 -0.91 -0.03 21.45
N LEU A 21 0.29 0.56 21.38
CA LEU A 21 1.45 0.00 20.67
C LEU A 21 2.11 -1.14 21.46
N MET A 22 2.06 -1.08 22.79
CA MET A 22 2.60 -2.11 23.68
C MET A 22 1.60 -3.24 23.99
N ALA A 23 0.39 -3.18 23.42
CA ALA A 23 -0.62 -4.20 23.61
C ALA A 23 -0.15 -5.54 23.04
N MET A 24 -0.27 -6.61 23.83
CA MET A 24 0.02 -7.96 23.39
C MET A 24 -1.04 -8.40 22.36
N PRO A 25 -0.67 -9.10 21.28
CA PRO A 25 -1.62 -9.51 20.25
C PRO A 25 -2.77 -10.33 20.84
N ILE A 26 -4.00 -9.97 20.48
CA ILE A 26 -5.23 -10.65 20.95
C ILE A 26 -5.26 -12.12 20.52
N ASP A 27 -4.74 -12.44 19.33
CA ASP A 27 -4.65 -13.80 18.81
C ASP A 27 -3.39 -13.96 17.94
N ASN A 28 -2.56 -14.95 18.25
CA ASN A 28 -1.35 -15.27 17.50
C ASN A 28 -1.67 -15.80 16.09
N ALA A 29 -2.87 -16.36 15.87
CA ALA A 29 -3.31 -16.80 14.54
C ALA A 29 -3.44 -15.62 13.56
N LEU A 30 -3.70 -14.40 14.06
CA LEU A 30 -3.75 -13.20 13.23
C LEU A 30 -2.38 -12.86 12.61
N LEU A 31 -1.28 -13.18 13.29
CA LEU A 31 0.06 -12.99 12.73
C LEU A 31 0.29 -13.90 11.52
N ILE A 32 -0.17 -15.15 11.60
CA ILE A 32 -0.09 -16.11 10.50
C ILE A 32 -1.00 -15.65 9.35
N SER A 33 -2.22 -15.21 9.67
CA SER A 33 -3.19 -14.72 8.68
C SER A 33 -2.71 -13.46 7.94
N ALA A 34 -1.92 -12.60 8.60
CA ALA A 34 -1.33 -11.41 7.98
C ALA A 34 -0.11 -11.70 7.10
N SER A 35 0.52 -12.88 7.22
CA SER A 35 1.74 -13.24 6.47
C SER A 35 1.64 -13.05 4.94
N PRO A 36 0.52 -13.39 4.25
CA PRO A 36 0.41 -13.19 2.80
C PRO A 36 0.39 -11.70 2.44
N VAL A 37 -0.07 -10.82 3.33
CA VAL A 37 -0.08 -9.37 3.11
C VAL A 37 1.36 -8.83 3.10
N PHE A 38 2.20 -9.29 4.03
CA PHE A 38 3.62 -8.89 4.04
C PHE A 38 4.36 -9.38 2.79
N PHE A 39 4.06 -10.59 2.32
CA PHE A 39 4.66 -11.12 1.11
C PHE A 39 4.26 -10.29 -0.13
N THR A 40 2.97 -9.98 -0.26
CA THR A 40 2.48 -9.19 -1.40
C THR A 40 2.90 -7.72 -1.35
N ALA A 41 3.09 -7.14 -0.15
CA ALA A 41 3.58 -5.78 0.05
C ALA A 41 4.99 -5.54 -0.53
N PHE A 42 5.82 -6.58 -0.64
CA PHE A 42 7.15 -6.53 -1.26
C PHE A 42 7.23 -7.31 -2.59
N GLY A 43 6.09 -7.51 -3.25
CA GLY A 43 5.96 -8.23 -4.51
C GLY A 43 6.48 -7.50 -5.76
N PHE A 44 7.61 -6.80 -5.71
CA PHE A 44 8.16 -6.02 -6.84
C PHE A 44 9.05 -6.83 -7.80
N HIS A 45 9.26 -8.12 -7.53
CA HIS A 45 10.16 -8.99 -8.30
C HIS A 45 9.81 -9.06 -9.79
N GLY A 46 8.52 -9.01 -10.13
CA GLY A 46 8.04 -8.97 -11.52
C GLY A 46 8.41 -7.70 -12.29
N SER A 47 8.72 -6.60 -11.58
CA SER A 47 9.10 -5.33 -12.18
C SER A 47 10.61 -5.17 -12.38
N ILE A 48 11.44 -6.11 -11.87
CA ILE A 48 12.90 -6.06 -11.99
C ILE A 48 13.36 -6.06 -13.47
N PRO A 49 12.81 -6.89 -14.38
CA PRO A 49 13.22 -6.86 -15.79
C PRO A 49 12.92 -5.51 -16.46
N CYS A 50 11.76 -4.91 -16.18
CA CYS A 50 11.39 -3.59 -16.68
C CYS A 50 12.31 -2.51 -16.12
N LEU A 51 12.63 -2.55 -14.82
CA LEU A 51 13.54 -1.61 -14.19
C LEU A 51 14.97 -1.74 -14.75
N ASN A 52 15.44 -2.97 -14.99
CA ASN A 52 16.75 -3.23 -15.60
C ASN A 52 16.81 -2.69 -17.04
N LYS A 53 15.72 -2.83 -17.81
CA LYS A 53 15.61 -2.26 -19.16
C LYS A 53 15.60 -0.72 -19.12
N TYR A 54 14.89 -0.13 -18.15
CA TYR A 54 14.83 1.32 -17.95
C TYR A 54 16.19 1.92 -17.58
N LEU A 55 16.98 1.20 -16.79
CA LEU A 55 18.33 1.58 -16.37
C LEU A 55 19.42 1.17 -17.38
N GLU A 56 19.04 0.78 -18.61
CA GLU A 56 19.95 0.38 -19.69
C GLU A 56 20.96 -0.73 -19.29
N GLY A 57 20.57 -1.60 -18.34
CA GLY A 57 21.42 -2.68 -17.84
C GLY A 57 22.46 -2.26 -16.79
N ASP A 58 22.38 -1.05 -16.22
CA ASP A 58 23.23 -0.64 -15.11
C ASP A 58 22.87 -1.39 -13.81
N ILE A 59 23.66 -2.42 -13.50
CA ILE A 59 23.51 -3.28 -12.33
C ILE A 59 23.68 -2.49 -11.02
N LYS A 60 24.56 -1.47 -10.98
CA LYS A 60 24.78 -0.67 -9.78
C LYS A 60 23.57 0.22 -9.51
N ALA A 61 23.10 0.93 -10.53
CA ALA A 61 21.88 1.73 -10.43
C ALA A 61 20.66 0.87 -10.09
N LEU A 62 20.55 -0.34 -10.65
CA LEU A 62 19.48 -1.29 -10.37
C LEU A 62 19.47 -1.70 -8.89
N ARG A 63 20.63 -2.08 -8.35
CA ARG A 63 20.77 -2.48 -6.94
C ARG A 63 20.37 -1.34 -6.00
N ILE A 64 20.87 -0.13 -6.27
CA ILE A 64 20.54 1.07 -5.49
C ILE A 64 19.04 1.33 -5.53
N SER A 65 18.44 1.28 -6.73
CA SER A 65 17.00 1.52 -6.92
C SER A 65 16.15 0.52 -6.13
N ILE A 66 16.51 -0.77 -6.13
CA ILE A 66 15.81 -1.80 -5.37
C ILE A 66 15.94 -1.56 -3.86
N ILE A 67 17.14 -1.29 -3.35
CA ILE A 67 17.39 -1.09 -1.92
C ILE A 67 16.65 0.15 -1.42
N PHE A 68 16.81 1.29 -2.09
CA PHE A 68 16.17 2.53 -1.68
C PHE A 68 14.65 2.47 -1.85
N GLY A 69 14.15 1.91 -2.96
CA GLY A 69 12.71 1.72 -3.16
C GLY A 69 12.09 0.86 -2.07
N SER A 70 12.72 -0.27 -1.73
CA SER A 70 12.25 -1.16 -0.66
C SER A 70 12.31 -0.49 0.72
N ALA A 71 13.38 0.26 1.01
CA ALA A 71 13.54 0.97 2.28
C ALA A 71 12.47 2.07 2.46
N ILE A 72 12.19 2.84 1.42
CA ILE A 72 11.13 3.87 1.44
C ILE A 72 9.76 3.24 1.70
N THR A 73 9.46 2.12 1.03
CA THR A 73 8.22 1.36 1.22
C THR A 73 8.12 0.83 2.65
N LEU A 74 9.20 0.25 3.18
CA LEU A 74 9.23 -0.26 4.56
C LEU A 74 8.98 0.85 5.59
N ILE A 75 9.66 1.99 5.47
CA ILE A 75 9.47 3.15 6.37
C ILE A 75 8.01 3.63 6.31
N SER A 76 7.45 3.72 5.10
CA SER A 76 6.06 4.15 4.92
C SER A 76 5.07 3.19 5.59
N TYR A 77 5.30 1.87 5.47
CA TYR A 77 4.48 0.88 6.16
C TYR A 77 4.61 0.95 7.68
N ILE A 78 5.82 1.11 8.21
CA ILE A 78 6.03 1.24 9.66
C ILE A 78 5.30 2.47 10.19
N LEU A 79 5.47 3.63 9.54
CA LEU A 79 4.78 4.87 9.96
C LEU A 79 3.27 4.73 9.91
N TRP A 80 2.75 4.09 8.86
CA TRP A 80 1.32 3.82 8.72
C TRP A 80 0.81 2.89 9.84
N GLN A 81 1.48 1.75 10.06
CA GLN A 81 1.08 0.78 11.08
C GLN A 81 1.17 1.35 12.50
N CYS A 82 2.22 2.13 12.80
CA CYS A 82 2.33 2.83 14.08
C CYS A 82 1.20 3.85 14.26
N SER A 83 0.80 4.55 13.20
CA SER A 83 -0.30 5.52 13.27
C SER A 83 -1.64 4.82 13.47
N THR A 84 -1.95 3.75 12.72
CA THR A 84 -3.23 3.05 12.83
C THR A 84 -3.36 2.30 14.16
N HIS A 85 -2.36 1.51 14.55
CA HIS A 85 -2.37 0.77 15.81
C HIS A 85 -2.08 1.64 17.05
N GLY A 86 -1.42 2.78 16.88
CA GLY A 86 -1.21 3.74 17.97
C GLY A 86 -2.48 4.50 18.32
N VAL A 87 -3.28 4.84 17.31
CA VAL A 87 -4.53 5.58 17.46
C VAL A 87 -5.69 4.65 17.86
N LEU A 88 -5.72 3.39 17.37
CA LEU A 88 -6.75 2.41 17.67
C LEU A 88 -6.27 1.30 18.62
N SER A 89 -7.06 1.04 19.67
CA SER A 89 -6.91 -0.21 20.42
C SER A 89 -7.29 -1.40 19.53
N GLN A 90 -6.62 -2.54 19.72
CA GLN A 90 -6.83 -3.73 18.89
C GLN A 90 -8.27 -4.26 18.98
N THR A 91 -8.93 -4.13 20.13
CA THR A 91 -10.34 -4.49 20.32
C THR A 91 -11.29 -3.61 19.51
N LYS A 92 -11.09 -2.28 19.53
CA LYS A 92 -11.91 -1.34 18.76
C LYS A 92 -11.67 -1.49 17.27
N PHE A 93 -10.44 -1.75 16.87
CA PHE A 93 -10.12 -2.02 15.47
C PHE A 93 -10.83 -3.27 14.94
N LEU A 94 -10.81 -4.37 15.69
CA LEU A 94 -11.53 -5.60 15.32
C LEU A 94 -13.05 -5.42 15.32
N GLU A 95 -13.60 -4.70 16.30
CA GLU A 95 -15.05 -4.40 16.34
C GLU A 95 -15.50 -3.66 15.08
N ILE A 96 -14.70 -2.69 14.63
CA ILE A 96 -14.98 -1.91 13.42
C ILE A 96 -14.81 -2.76 12.16
N LEU A 97 -13.76 -3.58 12.08
CA LEU A 97 -13.56 -4.52 10.97
C LEU A 97 -14.67 -5.59 10.87
N HIS A 98 -15.23 -6.01 12.00
CA HIS A 98 -16.37 -6.94 12.02
C HIS A 98 -17.65 -6.29 11.49
N GLN A 99 -17.83 -4.98 11.72
CA GLN A 99 -18.97 -4.23 11.18
C GLN A 99 -18.80 -3.91 9.70
N ASP A 100 -17.63 -3.41 9.31
CA ASP A 100 -17.29 -3.11 7.93
C ASP A 100 -15.79 -3.35 7.69
N PRO A 101 -15.41 -4.48 7.06
CA PRO A 101 -14.01 -4.81 6.78
C PRO A 101 -13.43 -3.99 5.62
N THR A 102 -14.18 -3.03 5.07
CA THR A 102 -13.74 -2.19 3.96
C THR A 102 -13.06 -0.92 4.42
N LEU A 103 -12.58 -0.13 3.45
CA LEU A 103 -12.01 1.19 3.68
C LEU A 103 -12.96 2.12 4.44
N ASN A 104 -14.28 1.97 4.29
CA ASN A 104 -15.25 2.79 5.01
C ASN A 104 -15.22 2.54 6.52
N GLY A 105 -15.01 1.29 6.95
CA GLY A 105 -14.78 0.96 8.36
C GLY A 105 -13.56 1.68 8.92
N LEU A 106 -12.44 1.70 8.18
CA LEU A 106 -11.25 2.44 8.59
C LEU A 106 -11.49 3.96 8.68
N ILE A 107 -12.23 4.53 7.73
CA ILE A 107 -12.58 5.97 7.74
C ILE A 107 -13.45 6.29 8.96
N GLU A 108 -14.40 5.41 9.28
CA GLU A 108 -15.28 5.56 10.44
C GLU A 108 -14.50 5.43 11.76
N ALA A 109 -13.55 4.51 11.84
CA ALA A 109 -12.58 4.43 12.94
C ALA A 109 -11.86 5.75 13.18
N VAL A 110 -11.26 6.32 12.12
CA VAL A 110 -10.56 7.61 12.23
C VAL A 110 -11.52 8.74 12.64
N ARG A 111 -12.75 8.73 12.13
CA ARG A 111 -13.79 9.72 12.49
C ARG A 111 -14.13 9.69 13.97
N ILE A 112 -14.34 8.50 14.53
CA ILE A 112 -14.72 8.31 15.93
C ILE A 112 -13.61 8.80 16.87
N ILE A 113 -12.36 8.54 16.51
CA ILE A 113 -11.22 8.81 17.39
C ILE A 113 -10.83 10.28 17.34
N THR A 114 -10.67 10.81 16.13
CA THR A 114 -10.27 12.21 15.95
C THR A 114 -11.44 13.18 16.17
N ARG A 115 -12.66 12.66 16.34
CA ARG A 115 -13.93 13.41 16.46
C ARG A 115 -14.14 14.45 15.36
N SER A 116 -13.47 14.28 14.22
CA SER A 116 -13.40 15.26 13.15
C SER A 116 -13.78 14.61 11.83
N SER A 117 -14.90 15.06 11.27
CA SER A 117 -15.34 14.68 9.92
C SER A 117 -14.38 15.13 8.84
N ILE A 118 -13.66 16.24 9.08
CA ILE A 118 -12.64 16.76 8.17
C ILE A 118 -11.49 15.76 8.03
N ILE A 119 -10.99 15.23 9.16
CA ILE A 119 -9.86 14.30 9.17
C ILE A 119 -10.25 12.97 8.53
N ALA A 120 -11.44 12.47 8.83
CA ALA A 120 -12.00 11.29 8.15
C ALA A 120 -12.13 11.51 6.63
N GLY A 121 -12.57 12.70 6.20
CA GLY A 121 -12.65 13.08 4.79
C GLY A 121 -11.27 13.11 4.11
N ILE A 122 -10.25 13.66 4.77
CA ILE A 122 -8.87 13.68 4.27
C ILE A 122 -8.34 12.25 4.11
N VAL A 123 -8.52 11.38 5.12
CA VAL A 123 -8.10 9.97 5.06
C VAL A 123 -8.84 9.22 3.94
N LYS A 124 -10.13 9.50 3.72
CA LYS A 124 -10.91 8.93 2.62
C LYS A 124 -10.34 9.29 1.26
N ILE A 125 -10.09 10.57 1.02
CA ILE A 125 -9.52 11.06 -0.25
C ILE A 125 -8.11 10.49 -0.45
N PHE A 126 -7.28 10.52 0.59
CA PHE A 126 -5.94 9.93 0.56
C PHE A 126 -5.98 8.46 0.14
N SER A 127 -6.84 7.67 0.79
CA SER A 127 -6.94 6.23 0.55
C SER A 127 -7.46 5.92 -0.86
N ALA A 128 -8.44 6.69 -1.34
CA ALA A 128 -8.93 6.56 -2.72
C ALA A 128 -7.84 6.89 -3.74
N LEU A 129 -7.10 7.99 -3.54
CA LEU A 129 -5.98 8.37 -4.41
C LEU A 129 -4.88 7.30 -4.41
N ALA A 130 -4.51 6.80 -3.22
CA ALA A 130 -3.50 5.75 -3.08
C ALA A 130 -3.90 4.48 -3.85
N LEU A 131 -5.15 4.03 -3.70
CA LEU A 131 -5.69 2.87 -4.40
C LEU A 131 -5.66 3.06 -5.92
N ILE A 132 -6.13 4.20 -6.42
CA ILE A 132 -6.13 4.50 -7.86
C ILE A 132 -4.70 4.52 -8.42
N THR A 133 -3.77 5.22 -7.75
CA THR A 133 -2.38 5.31 -8.23
C THR A 133 -1.65 3.97 -8.19
N SER A 134 -1.90 3.16 -7.16
CA SER A 134 -1.32 1.82 -7.05
C SER A 134 -1.89 0.89 -8.12
N PHE A 135 -3.20 0.95 -8.34
CA PHE A 135 -3.88 0.15 -9.35
C PHE A 135 -3.37 0.47 -10.75
N LEU A 136 -3.22 1.77 -11.07
CA LEU A 136 -2.72 2.20 -12.37
C LEU A 136 -1.30 1.68 -12.64
N GLY A 137 -0.39 1.75 -11.66
CA GLY A 137 0.98 1.24 -11.81
C GLY A 137 1.03 -0.26 -12.09
N VAL A 138 0.24 -1.05 -11.35
CA VAL A 138 0.15 -2.51 -11.55
C VAL A 138 -0.51 -2.85 -12.88
N ALA A 139 -1.58 -2.15 -13.25
CA ALA A 139 -2.29 -2.37 -14.52
C ALA A 139 -1.39 -2.11 -15.74
N LEU A 140 -0.61 -1.03 -15.71
CA LEU A 140 0.36 -0.73 -16.77
C LEU A 140 1.47 -1.78 -16.86
N GLY A 141 2.02 -2.21 -15.72
CA GLY A 141 3.05 -3.27 -15.70
C GLY A 141 2.52 -4.62 -16.19
N LEU A 142 1.27 -4.97 -15.85
CA LEU A 142 0.61 -6.17 -16.36
C LEU A 142 0.38 -6.07 -17.87
N LEU A 143 -0.03 -4.90 -18.37
CA LEU A 143 -0.25 -4.67 -19.79
C LEU A 143 1.05 -4.85 -20.59
N GLU A 144 2.16 -4.26 -20.12
CA GLU A 144 3.48 -4.44 -20.73
C GLU A 144 3.94 -5.90 -20.71
N CYS A 145 3.69 -6.62 -19.61
CA CYS A 145 3.98 -8.04 -19.51
C CYS A 145 3.17 -8.87 -20.51
N ILE A 146 1.86 -8.61 -20.62
CA ILE A 146 0.99 -9.28 -21.60
C ILE A 146 1.46 -8.98 -23.03
N GLU A 147 1.82 -7.74 -23.33
CA GLU A 147 2.33 -7.35 -24.65
C GLU A 147 3.64 -8.09 -25.00
N ASP A 148 4.58 -8.17 -24.06
CA ASP A 148 5.85 -8.89 -24.24
C ASP A 148 5.62 -10.41 -24.42
N LEU A 149 4.69 -11.00 -23.67
CA LEU A 149 4.31 -12.41 -23.80
C LEU A 149 3.64 -12.68 -25.16
N LEU A 150 2.73 -11.82 -25.62
CA LEU A 150 2.02 -12.00 -26.89
C LEU A 150 2.97 -11.90 -28.09
N LYS A 151 3.92 -10.95 -28.04
CA LYS A 151 4.97 -10.80 -29.05
C LYS A 151 5.88 -12.02 -29.11
N ARG A 152 6.31 -12.54 -27.96
CA ARG A 152 7.20 -13.71 -27.89
C ARG A 152 6.52 -15.03 -28.26
N ALA A 153 5.27 -15.24 -27.85
CA ALA A 153 4.58 -16.51 -28.03
C ALA A 153 3.83 -16.61 -29.36
N CYS A 154 3.25 -15.52 -29.86
CA CYS A 154 2.35 -15.55 -31.01
C CYS A 154 2.85 -14.76 -32.23
N ASN A 155 3.98 -14.05 -32.14
CA ASN A 155 4.48 -13.13 -33.17
C ASN A 155 3.44 -12.06 -33.59
N ILE A 156 2.45 -11.79 -32.74
CA ILE A 156 1.39 -10.80 -32.95
C ILE A 156 1.85 -9.50 -32.28
N SER A 157 2.06 -8.43 -33.06
CA SER A 157 2.25 -7.09 -32.50
C SER A 157 0.89 -6.49 -32.16
N ALA A 158 0.35 -6.81 -30.99
CA ALA A 158 -0.84 -6.12 -30.48
C ALA A 158 -0.43 -4.70 -30.10
N ASN A 159 -0.97 -3.71 -30.83
CA ASN A 159 -0.76 -2.30 -30.53
C ASN A 159 -1.57 -1.90 -29.28
N ARG A 160 -1.14 -0.92 -28.49
CA ARG A 160 -1.78 -0.53 -27.21
C ARG A 160 -3.31 -0.29 -27.30
N LEU A 161 -3.80 0.12 -28.47
CA LEU A 161 -5.22 0.29 -28.80
C LEU A 161 -6.03 -1.02 -28.83
N CYS A 162 -5.41 -2.15 -29.18
CA CYS A 162 -6.11 -3.44 -29.29
C CYS A 162 -6.31 -4.12 -27.92
N LEU A 163 -5.61 -3.66 -26.87
CA LEU A 163 -5.66 -4.21 -25.51
C LEU A 163 -6.56 -3.40 -24.56
N GLY A 164 -7.30 -2.40 -25.06
CA GLY A 164 -8.37 -1.74 -24.30
C GLY A 164 -8.14 -0.29 -23.89
N PHE A 165 -7.47 0.52 -24.73
CA PHE A 165 -7.49 1.98 -24.65
C PHE A 165 -7.91 2.60 -25.97
#